data_AF-A0A8T6GPY9-F1
#
_entry.id   AF-A0A8T6GPY9-F1
#
_cell.length_a   1.000
_cell.length_b   1.000
_cell.length_c   1.000
_cell.angle_alpha   90.00
_cell.angle_beta   90.00
_cell.angle_gamma   90.00
#
_symmetry.space_group_name_H-M   'P 1'
#
loop_
_entity.id
_entity.type
_entity.pdbx_description
1 polymer ?
#
loop_
_entity_poly.entity_id
_entity_poly.type
_entity_poly.pdbx_seq_one_letter_code
_entity_poly.pdbx_strand_id
1 'polypeptide(L)'
;MAGLAATYRALFGDPFADAHVTVPLGLQQPELTLPFPRGETWRFTGGFHGGWGNGSAWSAIDFAPPEEAEPAFGCYESSFAATAVADGVIARLAEGLVVLDLDGDGNEGSGWTILYLHIDHHNALRLGQAVEAGNLLGYPACIGGYSNATHLHIARRYNGEWLPADCMRCPPGVTVAPFVLGGWQVVGLEGQLYQGFLVHQADNLNVVAEQGRYNNINAISW
;
A
#
# COMPACT_ATOMS: atom_id res chain seq x y z
N MET A 1 -22.03 -27.76 29.99
CA MET A 1 -20.71 -27.27 29.53
C MET A 1 -20.90 -25.86 28.99
N ALA A 2 -20.11 -24.88 29.42
CA ALA A 2 -20.17 -23.54 28.87
C ALA A 2 -19.47 -23.51 27.50
N GLY A 3 -20.07 -22.87 26.50
CA GLY A 3 -19.46 -22.70 25.17
C GLY A 3 -18.44 -21.55 25.14
N LEU A 4 -17.65 -21.48 24.08
CA LEU A 4 -16.57 -20.48 23.91
C LEU A 4 -17.01 -19.05 24.26
N ALA A 5 -18.18 -18.61 23.77
CA ALA A 5 -18.68 -17.25 24.02
C ALA A 5 -18.99 -16.98 25.51
N ALA A 6 -19.46 -17.98 26.26
CA ALA A 6 -19.75 -17.83 27.68
C ALA A 6 -18.45 -17.83 28.50
N THR A 7 -17.50 -18.71 28.17
CA THR A 7 -16.17 -18.73 28.80
C THR A 7 -15.39 -17.45 28.54
N TYR A 8 -15.41 -16.94 27.30
CA TYR A 8 -14.76 -15.67 26.95
C TYR A 8 -15.32 -14.53 27.80
N ARG A 9 -16.65 -14.38 27.84
CA ARG A 9 -17.28 -13.29 28.62
C ARG A 9 -17.02 -13.38 30.11
N ALA A 10 -16.94 -14.60 30.65
CA ALA A 10 -16.61 -14.82 32.06
C ALA A 10 -15.17 -14.42 32.40
N LEU A 11 -14.24 -14.58 31.46
CA LEU A 11 -12.82 -14.28 31.67
C LEU A 11 -12.45 -12.83 31.31
N PHE A 12 -13.03 -12.28 30.25
CA PHE A 12 -12.59 -11.04 29.61
C PHE A 12 -13.69 -9.97 29.48
N GLY A 13 -14.92 -10.26 29.90
CA GLY A 13 -16.05 -9.35 29.73
C GLY A 13 -16.67 -9.40 28.33
N ASP A 14 -17.57 -8.46 28.03
CA ASP A 14 -18.18 -8.35 26.71
C ASP A 14 -17.16 -7.77 25.70
N PRO A 15 -16.73 -8.53 24.66
CA PRO A 15 -15.76 -8.05 23.68
C PRO A 15 -16.24 -6.84 22.88
N PHE A 16 -17.54 -6.52 22.94
CA PHE A 16 -18.13 -5.39 22.22
C PHE A 16 -18.46 -4.20 23.13
N ALA A 17 -18.16 -4.26 24.43
CA ALA A 17 -18.47 -3.18 25.37
C ALA A 17 -17.84 -1.84 24.95
N ASP A 18 -16.65 -1.88 24.36
CA ASP A 18 -15.89 -0.72 23.88
C ASP A 18 -15.69 -0.74 22.36
N ALA A 19 -16.62 -1.33 21.59
CA ALA A 19 -16.49 -1.38 20.13
C ALA A 19 -16.43 0.05 19.54
N HIS A 20 -15.25 0.46 19.10
CA HIS A 20 -15.00 1.75 18.46
C HIS A 20 -15.04 1.59 16.94
N VAL A 21 -15.61 2.59 16.26
CA VAL A 21 -15.57 2.67 14.80
C VAL A 21 -14.16 3.10 14.40
N THR A 22 -13.34 2.13 13.99
CA THR A 22 -11.95 2.37 13.58
C THR A 22 -11.85 3.20 12.31
N VAL A 23 -12.79 2.99 11.37
CA VAL A 23 -12.85 3.70 10.08
C VAL A 23 -14.17 4.47 9.98
N PRO A 24 -14.15 5.82 10.01
CA PRO A 24 -15.37 6.62 9.95
C PRO A 24 -16.02 6.57 8.55
N LEU A 25 -17.34 6.76 8.51
CA LEU A 25 -18.05 6.95 7.25
C LEU A 25 -17.61 8.25 6.56
N GLY A 26 -17.52 8.21 5.23
CA GLY A 26 -17.11 9.39 4.45
C GLY A 26 -15.65 9.78 4.61
N LEU A 27 -14.81 8.87 5.12
CA LEU A 27 -13.37 9.06 5.19
C LEU A 27 -12.81 9.45 3.80
N GLN A 28 -11.98 10.49 3.76
CA GLN A 28 -11.33 10.96 2.54
C GLN A 28 -9.83 10.68 2.63
N GLN A 29 -9.28 10.11 1.55
CA GLN A 29 -7.85 9.92 1.43
C GLN A 29 -7.19 11.30 1.27
N PRO A 30 -6.07 11.58 1.97
CA PRO A 30 -5.24 12.73 1.63
C PRO A 30 -4.71 12.61 0.19
N GLU A 31 -4.27 13.73 -0.36
CA GLU A 31 -3.56 13.70 -1.63
C GLU A 31 -2.27 12.92 -1.47
N LEU A 32 -2.07 11.93 -2.33
CA LEU A 32 -0.87 11.11 -2.38
C LEU A 32 -0.28 11.24 -3.79
N THR A 33 1.04 11.41 -3.90
CA THR A 33 1.76 11.41 -5.17
C THR A 33 2.05 9.98 -5.64
N LEU A 34 2.61 9.83 -6.84
CA LEU A 34 3.21 8.54 -7.21
C LEU A 34 4.42 8.25 -6.31
N PRO A 35 4.70 6.97 -5.97
CA PRO A 35 5.75 6.60 -5.02
C PRO A 35 7.14 6.53 -5.66
N PHE A 36 7.38 7.28 -6.73
CA PHE A 36 8.64 7.27 -7.48
C PHE A 36 8.89 8.62 -8.17
N PRO A 37 10.14 8.98 -8.48
CA PRO A 37 10.49 10.29 -9.05
C PRO A 37 9.78 10.64 -10.37
N ARG A 38 9.61 11.94 -10.62
CA ARG A 38 9.12 12.46 -11.92
C ARG A 38 10.11 12.14 -13.04
N GLY A 39 9.58 11.83 -14.22
CA GLY A 39 10.39 11.50 -15.40
C GLY A 39 10.72 10.01 -15.53
N GLU A 40 10.34 9.19 -14.55
CA GLU A 40 10.44 7.73 -14.62
C GLU A 40 9.13 7.10 -15.05
N THR A 41 9.23 5.93 -15.70
CA THR A 41 8.07 5.09 -16.06
C THR A 41 8.18 3.77 -15.32
N TRP A 42 7.28 3.55 -14.37
CA TRP A 42 7.17 2.31 -13.60
C TRP A 42 6.10 1.40 -14.19
N ARG A 43 6.01 0.15 -13.70
CA ARG A 43 5.06 -0.85 -14.19
C ARG A 43 4.06 -1.27 -13.13
N PHE A 44 2.77 -1.26 -13.45
CA PHE A 44 1.70 -1.81 -12.61
C PHE A 44 1.71 -3.34 -12.66
N THR A 45 2.43 -3.97 -11.74
CA THR A 45 2.64 -5.41 -11.78
C THR A 45 1.65 -6.23 -10.99
N GLY A 46 0.94 -5.61 -10.06
CA GLY A 46 -0.05 -6.26 -9.21
C GLY A 46 -1.22 -5.34 -8.89
N GLY A 47 -2.41 -5.74 -9.33
CA GLY A 47 -3.67 -5.13 -8.89
C GLY A 47 -3.93 -5.37 -7.41
N PHE A 48 -5.11 -5.00 -6.93
CA PHE A 48 -5.43 -5.10 -5.51
C PHE A 48 -5.20 -6.50 -4.90
N HIS A 49 -4.52 -6.53 -3.76
CA HIS A 49 -4.25 -7.77 -3.04
C HIS A 49 -3.95 -7.46 -1.56
N GLY A 50 -3.67 -8.50 -0.77
CA GLY A 50 -3.51 -8.37 0.68
C GLY A 50 -2.45 -7.34 1.08
N GLY A 51 -2.80 -6.43 2.01
CA GLY A 51 -1.92 -5.40 2.55
C GLY A 51 -0.58 -5.91 3.11
N TRP A 52 -0.57 -7.12 3.66
CA TRP A 52 0.64 -7.84 4.10
C TRP A 52 0.65 -9.30 3.62
N GLY A 53 -0.53 -9.91 3.57
CA GLY A 53 -0.72 -11.30 3.18
C GLY A 53 -2.16 -11.76 3.42
N ASN A 54 -2.37 -13.08 3.45
CA ASN A 54 -3.69 -13.67 3.67
C ASN A 54 -4.31 -13.18 5.00
N GLY A 55 -5.57 -12.75 4.93
CA GLY A 55 -6.33 -12.25 6.09
C GLY A 55 -6.35 -10.74 6.26
N SER A 56 -5.48 -10.00 5.55
CA SER A 56 -5.61 -8.54 5.41
C SER A 56 -6.64 -8.17 4.33
N ALA A 57 -7.20 -6.96 4.39
CA ALA A 57 -8.00 -6.43 3.29
C ALA A 57 -7.14 -6.34 2.01
N TRP A 58 -7.79 -6.41 0.84
CA TRP A 58 -7.13 -6.19 -0.45
C TRP A 58 -6.81 -4.71 -0.61
N SER A 59 -5.74 -4.29 0.06
CA SER A 59 -5.36 -2.90 0.36
C SER A 59 -4.05 -2.49 -0.30
N ALA A 60 -3.32 -3.45 -0.88
CA ALA A 60 -2.04 -3.24 -1.54
C ALA A 60 -2.16 -3.27 -3.06
N ILE A 61 -1.17 -2.67 -3.71
CA ILE A 61 -0.86 -2.79 -5.13
C ILE A 61 0.67 -2.85 -5.32
N ASP A 62 1.11 -3.38 -6.46
CA ASP A 62 2.54 -3.55 -6.75
C ASP A 62 3.00 -2.70 -7.94
N PHE A 63 4.13 -2.04 -7.76
CA PHE A 63 4.85 -1.38 -8.82
C PHE A 63 6.24 -1.97 -9.02
N ALA A 64 6.57 -2.33 -10.25
CA ALA A 64 7.93 -2.66 -10.62
C ALA A 64 8.69 -1.38 -11.04
N PRO A 65 9.95 -1.23 -10.62
CA PRO A 65 10.81 -0.15 -11.09
C PRO A 65 11.08 -0.27 -12.61
N PRO A 66 11.59 0.80 -13.24
CA PRO A 66 12.09 0.73 -14.61
C PRO A 66 13.09 -0.41 -14.78
N GLU A 67 13.19 -0.93 -16.00
CA GLU A 67 14.06 -2.07 -16.30
C GLU A 67 15.52 -1.61 -16.31
N GLU A 68 16.37 -2.37 -15.62
CA GLU A 68 17.82 -2.15 -15.58
C GLU A 68 18.53 -3.06 -16.57
N ALA A 69 19.74 -2.69 -16.98
CA ALA A 69 20.53 -3.51 -17.89
C ALA A 69 21.11 -4.74 -17.14
N GLU A 70 20.48 -5.90 -17.35
CA GLU A 70 20.90 -7.30 -17.13
C GLU A 70 21.81 -7.69 -15.93
N PRO A 71 21.42 -8.72 -15.14
CA PRO A 71 20.12 -9.38 -15.14
C PRO A 71 19.15 -8.57 -14.27
N ALA A 72 18.17 -7.88 -14.88
CA ALA A 72 17.09 -7.21 -14.16
C ALA A 72 15.80 -8.03 -14.16
N PHE A 73 15.93 -9.37 -14.22
CA PHE A 73 14.83 -10.33 -14.08
C PHE A 73 14.93 -11.08 -12.76
N GLY A 74 13.79 -11.27 -12.11
CA GLY A 74 13.72 -11.94 -10.81
C GLY A 74 14.04 -10.98 -9.67
N CYS A 75 14.91 -11.40 -8.76
CA CYS A 75 15.20 -10.67 -7.53
C CYS A 75 16.56 -9.96 -7.56
N TYR A 76 16.52 -8.65 -7.38
CA TYR A 76 17.67 -7.75 -7.27
C TYR A 76 17.29 -6.49 -6.47
N GLU A 77 18.28 -5.74 -6.00
CA GLU A 77 18.05 -4.38 -5.50
C GLU A 77 18.08 -3.41 -6.69
N SER A 78 17.05 -2.60 -6.85
CA SER A 78 16.97 -1.62 -7.93
C SER A 78 17.80 -0.37 -7.61
N SER A 79 18.39 0.23 -8.64
CA SER A 79 18.95 1.58 -8.63
C SER A 79 17.89 2.70 -8.63
N PHE A 80 16.62 2.39 -8.91
CA PHE A 80 15.52 3.36 -8.92
C PHE A 80 14.88 3.50 -7.54
N ALA A 81 14.53 4.73 -7.17
CA ALA A 81 14.11 5.07 -5.82
C ALA A 81 12.60 4.92 -5.62
N ALA A 82 12.19 4.27 -4.54
CA ALA A 82 10.89 4.46 -3.93
C ALA A 82 10.92 5.75 -3.09
N THR A 83 9.88 6.58 -3.23
CA THR A 83 9.79 7.89 -2.58
C THR A 83 8.51 8.05 -1.78
N ALA A 84 8.54 8.94 -0.79
CA ALA A 84 7.39 9.24 0.04
C ALA A 84 6.25 9.82 -0.80
N VAL A 85 5.05 9.26 -0.70
CA VAL A 85 3.87 9.73 -1.44
C VAL A 85 3.25 11.00 -0.84
N ALA A 86 3.64 11.37 0.37
CA ALA A 86 3.11 12.52 1.11
C ALA A 86 4.10 12.93 2.20
N ASP A 87 3.87 14.11 2.78
CA ASP A 87 4.58 14.54 3.98
C ASP A 87 4.18 13.68 5.17
N GLY A 88 5.11 13.44 6.09
CA GLY A 88 4.82 12.65 7.28
C GLY A 88 6.04 12.30 8.12
N VAL A 89 5.85 11.33 9.02
CA VAL A 89 6.88 10.82 9.92
C VAL A 89 7.05 9.31 9.75
N ILE A 90 8.28 8.82 9.79
CA ILE A 90 8.56 7.38 9.78
C ILE A 90 8.13 6.75 11.12
N ALA A 91 6.94 6.15 11.15
CA ALA A 91 6.36 5.51 12.34
C ALA A 91 6.92 4.10 12.60
N ARG A 92 7.36 3.39 11.55
CA ARG A 92 7.96 2.06 11.69
C ARG A 92 9.01 1.79 10.63
N LEU A 93 10.07 1.12 11.06
CA LEU A 93 11.14 0.57 10.23
C LEU A 93 11.35 -0.89 10.63
N ALA A 94 11.53 -1.73 9.62
CA ALA A 94 12.09 -3.06 9.75
C ALA A 94 12.82 -3.41 8.45
N GLU A 95 13.50 -4.56 8.40
CA GLU A 95 14.07 -5.04 7.14
C GLU A 95 13.00 -5.06 6.06
N GLY A 96 13.25 -4.38 4.93
CA GLY A 96 12.33 -4.33 3.80
C GLY A 96 11.06 -3.51 3.99
N LEU A 97 10.89 -2.82 5.12
CA LEU A 97 9.62 -2.21 5.53
C LEU A 97 9.81 -0.78 6.03
N VAL A 98 9.01 0.13 5.48
CA VAL A 98 8.82 1.50 5.98
C VAL A 98 7.33 1.76 6.16
N VAL A 99 6.94 2.32 7.29
CA VAL A 99 5.59 2.87 7.50
C VAL A 99 5.70 4.37 7.69
N LEU A 100 5.03 5.10 6.81
CA LEU A 100 4.87 6.55 6.85
C LEU A 100 3.54 6.88 7.54
N ASP A 101 3.60 7.63 8.63
CA ASP A 101 2.46 8.22 9.31
C ASP A 101 2.24 9.65 8.79
N LEU A 102 1.00 9.96 8.39
CA LEU A 102 0.63 11.22 7.76
C LEU A 102 0.09 12.28 8.74
N ASP A 103 -0.25 11.91 9.99
CA ASP A 103 -0.68 12.88 11.00
C ASP A 103 0.45 13.32 11.95
N GLY A 104 1.58 12.61 11.91
CA GLY A 104 2.87 13.03 12.45
C GLY A 104 3.04 12.74 13.94
N ASP A 105 2.13 11.98 14.55
CA ASP A 105 2.24 11.56 15.95
C ASP A 105 3.16 10.34 16.14
N GLY A 106 3.57 9.69 15.05
CA GLY A 106 4.47 8.54 15.04
C GLY A 106 3.82 7.22 15.43
N ASN A 107 2.49 7.17 15.55
CA ASN A 107 1.72 6.00 15.93
C ASN A 107 1.03 5.38 14.71
N GLU A 108 1.47 4.20 14.27
CA GLU A 108 0.86 3.54 13.10
C GLU A 108 -0.60 3.07 13.32
N GLY A 109 -1.11 3.19 14.55
CA GLY A 109 -2.49 2.90 14.94
C GLY A 109 -3.43 4.11 14.95
N SER A 110 -2.96 5.31 14.61
CA SER A 110 -3.78 6.52 14.40
C SER A 110 -3.71 7.00 12.96
N GLY A 111 -4.71 7.77 12.55
CA GLY A 111 -4.69 8.54 11.32
C GLY A 111 -4.48 7.69 10.08
N TRP A 112 -3.95 8.32 9.03
CA TRP A 112 -3.57 7.64 7.79
C TRP A 112 -2.12 7.18 7.86
N THR A 113 -1.88 5.91 7.53
CA THR A 113 -0.51 5.41 7.36
C THR A 113 -0.35 4.68 6.04
N ILE A 114 0.84 4.85 5.44
CA ILE A 114 1.23 4.22 4.18
C ILE A 114 2.36 3.24 4.46
N LEU A 115 2.17 1.99 4.03
CA LEU A 115 3.15 0.93 4.13
C LEU A 115 3.87 0.78 2.79
N TYR A 116 5.20 0.77 2.85
CA TYR A 116 6.11 0.45 1.76
C TYR A 116 6.83 -0.84 2.14
N LEU A 117 6.71 -1.85 1.30
CA LEU A 117 7.30 -3.16 1.52
C LEU A 117 8.16 -3.55 0.32
N HIS A 118 9.12 -4.44 0.59
CA HIS A 118 10.12 -4.90 -0.36
C HIS A 118 11.03 -3.76 -0.83
N ILE A 119 11.45 -2.89 0.09
CA ILE A 119 12.43 -1.83 -0.18
C ILE A 119 13.64 -1.91 0.74
N ASP A 120 14.85 -1.81 0.20
CA ASP A 120 16.05 -1.60 1.00
C ASP A 120 16.25 -0.09 1.23
N HIS A 121 16.22 0.30 2.50
CA HIS A 121 16.42 1.69 2.93
C HIS A 121 17.85 1.95 3.40
N HIS A 122 18.78 0.99 3.28
CA HIS A 122 20.21 1.06 3.63
C HIS A 122 20.51 1.64 5.02
N ASN A 123 19.59 1.48 5.98
CA ASN A 123 19.63 2.15 7.29
C ASN A 123 19.77 3.69 7.22
N ALA A 124 19.39 4.31 6.10
CA ALA A 124 19.44 5.76 5.90
C ALA A 124 18.31 6.49 6.65
N LEU A 125 17.19 5.82 6.90
CA LEU A 125 16.04 6.35 7.62
C LEU A 125 16.14 6.12 9.13
N ARG A 126 15.47 6.98 9.91
CA ARG A 126 15.32 6.86 11.37
C ARG A 126 13.86 6.86 11.78
N LEU A 127 13.51 6.11 12.83
CA LEU A 127 12.20 6.23 13.47
C LEU A 127 11.98 7.67 13.94
N GLY A 128 10.79 8.21 13.70
CA GLY A 128 10.44 9.60 14.01
C GLY A 128 11.03 10.63 13.04
N GLN A 129 11.73 10.20 11.98
CA GLN A 129 12.22 11.11 10.95
C GLN A 129 11.04 11.71 10.18
N ALA A 130 10.98 13.04 10.10
CA ALA A 130 10.09 13.73 9.18
C ALA A 130 10.61 13.62 7.74
N VAL A 131 9.70 13.39 6.80
CA VAL A 131 9.98 13.35 5.36
C VAL A 131 8.92 14.17 4.62
N GLU A 132 9.31 14.74 3.50
CA GLU A 132 8.41 15.42 2.56
C GLU A 132 8.07 14.49 1.38
N ALA A 133 6.93 14.73 0.73
CA ALA A 133 6.59 14.03 -0.51
C ALA A 133 7.75 14.09 -1.53
N GLY A 134 8.08 12.94 -2.13
CA GLY A 134 9.21 12.78 -3.05
C GLY A 134 10.57 12.53 -2.38
N ASN A 135 10.69 12.59 -1.05
CA ASN A 135 11.91 12.18 -0.36
C ASN A 135 12.18 10.67 -0.55
N LEU A 136 13.46 10.29 -0.67
CA LEU A 136 13.89 8.90 -0.79
C LEU A 136 13.50 8.10 0.46
N LEU A 137 12.83 6.96 0.25
CA LEU A 137 12.53 6.00 1.32
C LEU A 137 13.34 4.70 1.19
N GLY A 138 13.77 4.37 -0.01
CA GLY A 138 14.60 3.18 -0.26
C GLY A 138 14.52 2.75 -1.72
N TYR A 139 14.96 1.53 -1.97
CA TYR A 139 15.12 0.96 -3.29
C TYR A 139 14.36 -0.36 -3.37
N PRO A 140 13.45 -0.58 -4.33
CA PRO A 140 12.77 -1.86 -4.51
C PRO A 140 13.76 -3.03 -4.52
N ALA A 141 13.43 -4.07 -3.78
CA ALA A 141 14.23 -5.27 -3.54
C ALA A 141 13.28 -6.46 -3.30
N CYS A 142 13.75 -7.54 -2.67
CA CYS A 142 12.91 -8.70 -2.31
C CYS A 142 13.10 -9.11 -0.84
N ILE A 143 13.18 -8.09 0.03
CA ILE A 143 13.40 -8.25 1.48
C ILE A 143 12.14 -7.86 2.27
N GLY A 144 12.11 -8.16 3.57
CA GLY A 144 11.01 -7.77 4.49
C GLY A 144 9.73 -8.60 4.42
N GLY A 145 9.73 -9.67 3.64
CA GLY A 145 8.59 -10.57 3.46
C GLY A 145 8.85 -11.54 2.32
N TYR A 146 7.79 -12.22 1.88
CA TYR A 146 7.87 -13.09 0.71
C TYR A 146 7.68 -12.29 -0.56
N SER A 147 8.65 -12.36 -1.48
CA SER A 147 8.59 -11.72 -2.79
C SER A 147 9.21 -12.61 -3.86
N ASN A 148 8.55 -12.73 -5.01
CA ASN A 148 9.03 -13.52 -6.14
C ASN A 148 9.97 -12.73 -7.08
N ALA A 149 9.94 -11.40 -7.02
CA ALA A 149 10.70 -10.50 -7.89
C ALA A 149 10.77 -9.09 -7.31
N THR A 150 11.72 -8.27 -7.77
CA THR A 150 11.85 -6.88 -7.35
C THR A 150 10.60 -6.05 -7.67
N HIS A 151 9.95 -5.51 -6.65
CA HIS A 151 8.83 -4.58 -6.77
C HIS A 151 8.68 -3.76 -5.49
N LEU A 152 7.99 -2.64 -5.58
CA LEU A 152 7.43 -1.92 -4.45
C LEU A 152 6.01 -2.43 -4.22
N HIS A 153 5.78 -3.00 -3.05
CA HIS A 153 4.44 -3.29 -2.53
C HIS A 153 3.99 -2.10 -1.68
N ILE A 154 2.90 -1.44 -2.05
CA ILE A 154 2.39 -0.25 -1.35
C ILE A 154 0.94 -0.43 -0.90
N ALA A 155 0.65 -0.11 0.35
CA ALA A 155 -0.67 -0.27 0.94
C ALA A 155 -0.98 0.87 1.92
N ARG A 156 -2.26 1.02 2.27
CA ARG A 156 -2.74 2.08 3.17
C ARG A 156 -3.59 1.52 4.30
N ARG A 157 -3.46 2.15 5.47
CA ARG A 157 -4.25 1.86 6.67
C ARG A 157 -4.86 3.15 7.21
N TYR A 158 -5.93 3.01 7.97
CA TYR A 158 -6.48 4.08 8.79
C TYR A 158 -6.76 3.59 10.21
N ASN A 159 -6.24 4.29 11.22
CA ASN A 159 -6.27 3.85 12.62
C ASN A 159 -5.84 2.37 12.80
N GLY A 160 -4.77 1.97 12.10
CA GLY A 160 -4.24 0.61 12.12
C GLY A 160 -5.02 -0.43 11.28
N GLU A 161 -6.20 -0.10 10.76
CA GLU A 161 -7.01 -1.01 9.93
C GLU A 161 -6.62 -0.95 8.45
N TRP A 162 -6.47 -2.11 7.80
CA TRP A 162 -6.22 -2.19 6.36
C TRP A 162 -7.41 -1.68 5.56
N LEU A 163 -7.20 -0.64 4.74
CA LEU A 163 -8.26 -0.10 3.91
C LEU A 163 -8.24 -0.73 2.52
N PRO A 164 -9.34 -1.38 2.07
CA PRO A 164 -9.42 -1.92 0.72
C PRO A 164 -9.03 -0.88 -0.34
N ALA A 165 -8.27 -1.30 -1.36
CA ALA A 165 -7.86 -0.44 -2.47
C ALA A 165 -9.05 -0.02 -3.33
N ASP A 166 -10.02 -0.94 -3.47
CA ASP A 166 -11.30 -0.74 -4.12
C ASP A 166 -12.37 -1.55 -3.37
N CYS A 167 -13.63 -1.11 -3.43
CA CYS A 167 -14.75 -1.81 -2.83
C CYS A 167 -15.82 -2.18 -3.85
N MET A 168 -15.70 -3.38 -4.42
CA MET A 168 -16.68 -3.88 -5.40
C MET A 168 -17.91 -4.53 -4.74
N ARG A 169 -17.82 -4.89 -3.45
CA ARG A 169 -18.92 -5.49 -2.66
C ARG A 169 -19.05 -4.88 -1.26
N CYS A 170 -19.15 -3.56 -1.19
CA CYS A 170 -19.48 -2.89 0.07
C CYS A 170 -20.96 -3.12 0.42
N PRO A 171 -21.30 -3.33 1.71
CA PRO A 171 -22.68 -3.26 2.16
C PRO A 171 -23.33 -1.92 1.76
N PRO A 172 -24.65 -1.87 1.55
CA PRO A 172 -25.34 -0.62 1.21
C PRO A 172 -25.03 0.49 2.22
N GLY A 173 -24.63 1.66 1.73
CA GLY A 173 -24.27 2.82 2.56
C GLY A 173 -22.84 2.83 3.11
N VAL A 174 -22.04 1.78 2.84
CA VAL A 174 -20.61 1.76 3.13
C VAL A 174 -19.85 2.16 1.87
N THR A 175 -19.00 3.16 2.00
CA THR A 175 -18.05 3.57 0.95
C THR A 175 -16.64 3.46 1.52
N VAL A 176 -15.73 2.88 0.75
CA VAL A 176 -14.30 2.96 1.06
C VAL A 176 -13.74 4.16 0.30
N ALA A 177 -12.90 4.96 0.96
CA ALA A 177 -12.18 6.04 0.30
C ALA A 177 -11.48 5.48 -0.95
N PRO A 178 -11.53 6.08 -2.14
CA PRO A 178 -10.79 5.55 -3.29
C PRO A 178 -9.29 5.50 -3.00
N PHE A 179 -8.57 4.47 -3.46
CA PHE A 179 -7.10 4.47 -3.42
C PHE A 179 -6.58 5.20 -4.66
N VAL A 180 -6.01 6.39 -4.46
CA VAL A 180 -5.49 7.25 -5.53
C VAL A 180 -4.04 7.62 -5.26
N LEU A 181 -3.16 7.47 -6.26
CA LEU A 181 -1.76 7.90 -6.20
C LEU A 181 -1.44 8.73 -7.45
N GLY A 182 -1.09 10.00 -7.29
CA GLY A 182 -0.79 10.91 -8.40
C GLY A 182 -1.88 10.93 -9.47
N GLY A 183 -3.15 10.96 -9.05
CA GLY A 183 -4.32 10.93 -9.93
C GLY A 183 -4.73 9.55 -10.46
N TRP A 184 -3.90 8.51 -10.29
CA TRP A 184 -4.21 7.15 -10.70
C TRP A 184 -5.04 6.45 -9.63
N GLN A 185 -6.30 6.15 -9.96
CA GLN A 185 -7.21 5.43 -9.07
C GLN A 185 -7.10 3.92 -9.29
N VAL A 186 -6.98 3.16 -8.20
CA VAL A 186 -7.07 1.69 -8.23
C VAL A 186 -8.51 1.26 -8.47
N VAL A 187 -8.72 0.38 -9.44
CA VAL A 187 -10.01 -0.27 -9.72
C VAL A 187 -9.78 -1.77 -9.78
N GLY A 188 -10.47 -2.52 -8.92
CA GLY A 188 -10.33 -3.96 -8.82
C GLY A 188 -11.14 -4.73 -9.86
N LEU A 189 -10.85 -6.03 -9.97
CA LEU A 189 -11.70 -6.99 -10.68
C LEU A 189 -12.34 -7.99 -9.71
N GLU A 190 -13.65 -8.20 -9.87
CA GLU A 190 -14.45 -8.91 -8.87
C GLU A 190 -13.95 -10.33 -8.60
N GLY A 191 -13.51 -10.57 -7.37
CA GLY A 191 -13.00 -11.88 -6.93
C GLY A 191 -11.62 -12.25 -7.46
N GLN A 192 -10.88 -11.32 -8.08
CA GLN A 192 -9.63 -11.62 -8.78
C GLN A 192 -8.42 -10.91 -8.14
N LEU A 193 -7.77 -11.56 -7.19
CA LEU A 193 -6.52 -11.08 -6.58
C LEU A 193 -5.46 -10.73 -7.64
N TYR A 194 -4.70 -9.66 -7.40
CA TYR A 194 -3.65 -9.15 -8.28
C TYR A 194 -4.12 -8.67 -9.66
N GLN A 195 -5.42 -8.68 -9.94
CA GLN A 195 -5.99 -8.20 -11.19
C GLN A 195 -6.71 -6.87 -10.98
N GLY A 196 -6.79 -6.06 -12.02
CA GLY A 196 -7.43 -4.76 -11.97
C GLY A 196 -6.79 -3.76 -12.89
N PHE A 197 -7.09 -2.50 -12.62
CA PHE A 197 -6.72 -1.36 -13.42
C PHE A 197 -6.20 -0.23 -12.54
N LEU A 198 -5.36 0.61 -13.15
CA LEU A 198 -5.19 1.99 -12.71
C LEU A 198 -5.81 2.91 -13.75
N VAL A 199 -6.66 3.82 -13.29
CA VAL A 199 -7.40 4.76 -14.13
C VAL A 199 -6.96 6.18 -13.82
N HIS A 200 -6.43 6.88 -14.82
CA HIS A 200 -6.12 8.31 -14.75
C HIS A 200 -7.23 9.08 -15.46
N GLN A 201 -8.21 9.59 -14.71
CA GLN A 201 -9.40 10.22 -15.31
C GLN A 201 -9.06 11.50 -16.08
N ALA A 202 -8.11 12.30 -15.58
CA ALA A 202 -7.75 13.57 -16.20
C ALA A 202 -7.21 13.41 -17.63
N ASP A 203 -6.43 12.34 -17.86
CA ASP A 203 -5.83 12.05 -19.17
C ASP A 203 -6.55 10.96 -19.96
N ASN A 204 -7.67 10.44 -19.42
CA ASN A 204 -8.42 9.33 -20.01
C ASN A 204 -7.54 8.10 -20.30
N LEU A 205 -6.65 7.76 -19.36
CA LEU A 205 -5.76 6.61 -19.44
C LEU A 205 -6.25 5.48 -18.55
N ASN A 206 -6.04 4.25 -19.01
CA ASN A 206 -6.34 3.04 -18.27
C ASN A 206 -5.21 2.03 -18.53
N VAL A 207 -4.61 1.50 -17.46
CA VAL A 207 -3.55 0.50 -17.53
C VAL A 207 -3.95 -0.73 -16.72
N VAL A 208 -3.65 -1.90 -17.26
CA VAL A 208 -4.01 -3.18 -16.63
C VAL A 208 -2.89 -3.64 -15.72
N ALA A 209 -3.23 -4.30 -14.61
CA ALA A 209 -2.26 -5.05 -13.83
C ALA A 209 -1.71 -6.20 -14.67
N GLU A 210 -0.40 -6.24 -14.87
CA GLU A 210 0.28 -7.30 -15.63
C GLU A 210 1.66 -7.55 -15.01
N GLN A 211 1.98 -8.81 -14.68
CA GLN A 211 3.23 -9.14 -14.00
C GLN A 211 4.46 -8.90 -14.88
N GLY A 212 4.30 -9.03 -16.20
CA GLY A 212 5.38 -8.81 -17.17
C GLY A 212 5.78 -7.33 -17.33
N ARG A 213 7.04 -7.10 -17.76
CA ARG A 213 7.55 -5.77 -18.14
C ARG A 213 7.81 -5.64 -19.65
N TYR A 214 7.43 -6.66 -20.43
CA TYR A 214 7.81 -6.83 -21.84
C TYR A 214 7.10 -5.89 -22.83
N ASN A 215 6.07 -5.17 -22.38
CA ASN A 215 5.32 -4.23 -23.20
C ASN A 215 4.86 -3.04 -22.34
N ASN A 216 4.08 -2.13 -22.93
CA ASN A 216 3.67 -0.90 -22.27
C ASN A 216 2.22 -0.90 -21.74
N ILE A 217 1.56 -2.05 -21.65
CA ILE A 217 0.14 -2.10 -21.24
C ILE A 217 -0.09 -1.74 -19.76
N ASN A 218 0.97 -1.85 -18.96
CA ASN A 218 0.99 -1.57 -17.52
C ASN A 218 1.91 -0.38 -17.17
N ALA A 219 2.28 0.46 -18.14
CA ALA A 219 3.20 1.59 -17.93
C ALA A 219 2.53 2.73 -17.18
N ILE A 220 3.17 3.27 -16.13
CA ILE A 220 2.68 4.42 -15.37
C ILE A 220 3.74 5.49 -15.31
N SER A 221 3.31 6.73 -15.48
CA SER A 221 4.11 7.92 -15.24
C SER A 221 3.24 9.00 -14.58
N TRP A 222 3.90 10.07 -14.18
CA TRP A 222 3.28 11.31 -13.70
C TRP A 222 2.50 12.06 -14.80
#